data_AF-A0A929SKV6-F1
#
_entry.id   AF-A0A929SKV6-F1
#
_cell.length_a   1.000
_cell.length_b   1.000
_cell.length_c   1.000
_cell.angle_alpha   90.00
_cell.angle_beta   90.00
_cell.angle_gamma   90.00
#
_symmetry.space_group_name_H-M   'P 1'
#
loop_
_entity.id
_entity.type
_entity.pdbx_description
1 polymer ?
#
loop_
_entity_poly.entity_id
_entity_poly.type
_entity_poly.pdbx_seq_one_letter_code
_entity_poly.pdbx_strand_id
1 'polypeptide(L)'
;MSRRLRINIFTAVLVVFMIFAIGAIFKRYKKIDNVQKDRNVRADMLLIQGVAKVKKSRFNVSKKSEELVGVKLSDRLDDAIIRKFIIDLNIPAEDYSKYYILYDEDLKKLELEIKNLDNSLYIVNYDSGEVYITNPYKGKYRLSEIDK
;
A
#
# COMPACT_ATOMS: atom_id res chain seq x y z
N MET A 1 1.45 -54.44 28.81
CA MET A 1 1.42 -53.47 27.69
C MET A 1 2.69 -53.67 26.85
N SER A 2 2.58 -54.11 25.60
CA SER A 2 3.77 -54.49 24.80
C SER A 2 4.64 -53.26 24.50
N ARG A 3 5.97 -53.42 24.49
CA ARG A 3 6.93 -52.33 24.18
C ARG A 3 6.58 -51.59 22.89
N ARG A 4 6.05 -52.31 21.89
CA ARG A 4 5.59 -51.75 20.60
C ARG A 4 4.42 -50.79 20.76
N LEU A 5 3.45 -51.09 21.63
CA LEU A 5 2.31 -50.20 21.89
C LEU A 5 2.76 -48.87 22.52
N ARG A 6 3.71 -48.93 23.46
CA ARG A 6 4.27 -47.73 24.12
C ARG A 6 5.05 -46.85 23.14
N ILE A 7 5.83 -47.45 22.25
CA ILE A 7 6.58 -46.72 21.21
C ILE A 7 5.62 -46.04 20.24
N ASN A 8 4.58 -46.74 19.75
CA ASN A 8 3.62 -46.15 18.82
C ASN A 8 2.83 -44.98 19.44
N ILE A 9 2.44 -45.10 20.71
CA ILE A 9 1.78 -44.01 21.45
C ILE A 9 2.72 -42.82 21.60
N PHE A 10 3.98 -43.06 21.97
CA PHE A 10 4.98 -42.00 22.11
C PHE A 10 5.25 -41.28 20.78
N THR A 11 5.42 -42.02 19.68
CA THR A 11 5.60 -41.46 18.34
C THR A 11 4.38 -40.65 17.90
N ALA A 12 3.15 -41.12 18.16
CA ALA A 12 1.93 -40.39 17.81
C ALA A 12 1.83 -39.05 18.56
N VAL A 13 2.15 -39.04 19.86
CA VAL A 13 2.17 -37.80 20.66
C VAL A 13 3.21 -36.81 20.14
N LEU A 14 4.40 -37.30 19.74
CA LEU A 14 5.48 -36.47 19.21
C LEU A 14 5.08 -35.81 17.87
N VAL A 15 4.41 -36.55 16.99
CA VAL A 15 3.89 -36.02 15.71
C VAL A 15 2.84 -34.93 15.94
N VAL A 16 1.90 -35.14 16.87
CA VAL A 16 0.90 -34.12 17.22
C VAL A 16 1.57 -32.85 17.73
N PHE A 17 2.58 -32.98 18.60
CA PHE A 17 3.32 -31.84 19.12
C PHE A 17 4.06 -31.05 18.02
N MET A 18 4.66 -31.76 17.04
CA MET A 18 5.28 -31.12 15.88
C MET A 18 4.29 -30.32 15.04
N ILE A 19 3.09 -30.86 14.79
CA ILE A 19 2.04 -30.16 14.02
C ILE A 19 1.63 -28.87 14.74
N PHE A 20 1.45 -28.92 16.06
CA PHE A 20 1.14 -27.73 16.86
C PHE A 20 2.27 -26.70 16.84
N ALA A 21 3.52 -27.13 16.95
CA ALA A 21 4.68 -26.24 16.89
C ALA A 21 4.79 -25.53 15.53
N ILE A 22 4.64 -26.27 14.43
CA ILE A 22 4.67 -25.71 13.06
C ILE A 22 3.52 -24.72 12.87
N GLY A 23 2.30 -25.06 13.32
CA GLY A 23 1.14 -24.17 13.24
C GLY A 23 1.33 -22.86 14.02
N ALA A 24 1.91 -22.93 15.22
CA ALA A 24 2.20 -21.75 16.04
C ALA A 24 3.26 -20.85 15.41
N ILE A 25 4.32 -21.44 14.85
CA ILE A 25 5.38 -20.74 14.11
C ILE A 25 4.79 -20.03 12.89
N PHE A 26 4.02 -20.74 12.06
CA PHE A 26 3.39 -20.18 10.86
C PHE A 26 2.48 -18.99 11.19
N LYS A 27 1.69 -19.10 12.26
CA LYS A 27 0.80 -18.02 12.73
C LYS A 27 1.58 -16.78 13.17
N ARG A 28 2.73 -16.96 13.84
CA ARG A 28 3.63 -15.85 14.22
C ARG A 28 4.30 -15.20 13.01
N TYR A 29 4.84 -15.99 12.08
CA TYR A 29 5.42 -15.45 10.84
C TYR A 29 4.40 -14.63 10.05
N LYS A 30 3.19 -15.18 9.83
CA LYS A 30 2.11 -14.45 9.16
C LYS A 30 1.73 -13.17 9.89
N LYS A 31 1.72 -13.16 11.23
CA LYS A 31 1.43 -11.95 12.01
C LYS A 31 2.51 -10.88 11.84
N ILE A 32 3.79 -11.26 11.87
CA ILE A 32 4.92 -10.33 11.75
C ILE A 32 4.96 -9.72 10.34
N ASP A 33 4.81 -10.54 9.31
CA ASP A 33 4.79 -10.10 7.91
C ASP A 33 3.67 -9.09 7.65
N ASN A 34 2.46 -9.38 8.13
CA ASN A 34 1.33 -8.45 8.02
C ASN A 34 1.58 -7.13 8.77
N VAL A 35 2.24 -7.16 9.94
CA VAL A 35 2.58 -5.95 10.71
C VAL A 35 3.68 -5.12 10.04
N GLN A 36 4.63 -5.76 9.35
CA GLN A 36 5.64 -5.05 8.56
C GLN A 36 5.00 -4.41 7.32
N LYS A 37 4.19 -5.17 6.58
CA LYS A 37 3.44 -4.65 5.42
C LYS A 37 2.52 -3.47 5.80
N ASP A 38 1.88 -3.53 6.97
CA ASP A 38 1.03 -2.45 7.50
C ASP A 38 1.79 -1.17 7.81
N ARG A 39 2.92 -1.29 8.51
CA ARG A 39 3.77 -0.14 8.80
C ARG A 39 4.33 0.48 7.54
N ASN A 40 4.68 -0.35 6.55
CA ASN A 40 5.27 0.13 5.31
C ASN A 40 4.26 0.93 4.49
N VAL A 41 3.04 0.44 4.23
CA VAL A 41 2.05 1.19 3.42
C VAL A 41 1.69 2.53 4.04
N ARG A 42 1.42 2.57 5.36
CA ARG A 42 1.10 3.82 6.04
C ARG A 42 2.28 4.79 6.01
N ALA A 43 3.49 4.32 6.31
CA ALA A 43 4.68 5.15 6.28
C ALA A 43 4.96 5.71 4.88
N ASP A 44 4.84 4.87 3.85
CA ASP A 44 5.03 5.27 2.45
C ASP A 44 4.05 6.38 2.05
N MET A 45 2.76 6.20 2.36
CA MET A 45 1.73 7.21 2.07
C MET A 45 1.97 8.52 2.84
N LEU A 46 2.43 8.47 4.08
CA LEU A 46 2.79 9.66 4.87
C LEU A 46 3.99 10.40 4.27
N LEU A 47 5.03 9.68 3.84
CA LEU A 47 6.20 10.25 3.18
C LEU A 47 5.81 10.92 1.87
N ILE A 48 5.00 10.25 1.04
CA ILE A 48 4.44 10.81 -0.19
C ILE A 48 3.66 12.08 0.12
N GLN A 49 2.77 12.06 1.12
CA GLN A 49 1.99 13.24 1.51
C GLN A 49 2.90 14.41 1.91
N GLY A 50 3.92 14.15 2.72
CA GLY A 50 4.86 15.18 3.19
C GLY A 50 5.58 15.86 2.02
N VAL A 51 6.19 15.07 1.14
CA VAL A 51 6.90 15.60 -0.03
C VAL A 51 5.94 16.29 -1.00
N ALA A 52 4.75 15.72 -1.24
CA ALA A 52 3.77 16.31 -2.14
C ALA A 52 3.28 17.69 -1.65
N LYS A 53 3.04 17.85 -0.35
CA LYS A 53 2.67 19.15 0.25
C LYS A 53 3.78 20.18 0.08
N VAL A 54 5.04 19.80 0.27
CA VAL A 54 6.20 20.67 0.03
C VAL A 54 6.27 21.07 -1.44
N LYS A 55 6.12 20.12 -2.37
CA LYS A 55 6.14 20.39 -3.82
C LYS A 55 5.01 21.32 -4.26
N LYS A 56 3.78 21.09 -3.79
CA LYS A 56 2.65 21.99 -4.07
C LYS A 56 2.90 23.40 -3.54
N SER A 57 3.45 23.51 -2.33
CA SER A 57 3.80 24.81 -1.74
C SER A 57 4.81 25.56 -2.60
N ARG A 58 5.90 24.89 -3.03
CA ARG A 58 6.90 25.47 -3.93
C ARG A 58 6.32 25.89 -5.27
N PHE A 59 5.47 25.05 -5.88
CA PHE A 59 4.77 25.38 -7.12
C PHE A 59 3.91 26.65 -7.01
N ASN A 60 3.16 26.78 -5.91
CA ASN A 60 2.31 27.95 -5.67
C ASN A 60 3.11 29.25 -5.51
N VAL A 61 4.32 29.16 -4.94
CA VAL A 61 5.22 30.32 -4.76
C VAL A 61 5.94 30.67 -6.06
N SER A 62 6.45 29.68 -6.80
CA SER A 62 7.26 29.90 -8.00
C SER A 62 6.46 30.14 -9.28
N LYS A 63 5.15 29.86 -9.27
CA LYS A 63 4.16 30.13 -10.33
C LYS A 63 4.69 29.93 -11.77
N LYS A 64 5.48 28.87 -12.04
CA LYS A 64 5.76 28.29 -13.38
C LYS A 64 7.01 27.40 -13.46
N SER A 65 7.93 27.42 -12.50
CA SER A 65 9.24 26.74 -12.66
C SER A 65 9.32 25.30 -12.14
N GLU A 66 8.43 24.88 -11.23
CA GLU A 66 8.42 23.51 -10.71
C GLU A 66 7.14 22.79 -11.12
N GLU A 67 7.20 21.89 -12.10
CA GLU A 67 6.05 21.05 -12.45
C GLU A 67 5.72 20.08 -11.30
N LEU A 68 4.42 19.84 -11.07
CA LEU A 68 3.97 18.79 -10.16
C LEU A 68 4.38 17.42 -10.72
N VAL A 69 4.73 16.49 -9.85
CA VAL A 69 5.27 15.18 -10.25
C VAL A 69 4.14 14.16 -10.40
N GLY A 70 4.25 13.30 -11.41
CA GLY A 70 3.26 12.25 -11.71
C GLY A 70 2.47 12.53 -12.98
N VAL A 71 1.69 11.53 -13.39
CA VAL A 71 0.83 11.58 -14.58
C VAL A 71 -0.59 11.89 -14.16
N LYS A 72 -1.27 12.85 -14.80
CA LYS A 72 -2.66 13.14 -14.44
C LYS A 72 -3.55 11.94 -14.71
N LEU A 73 -4.53 11.75 -13.84
CA LEU A 73 -5.53 10.70 -13.98
C LEU A 73 -6.37 10.87 -15.26
N SER A 74 -6.58 12.11 -15.72
CA SER A 74 -7.20 12.42 -17.01
C SER A 74 -6.50 11.79 -18.22
N ASP A 75 -5.21 11.51 -18.11
CA ASP A 75 -4.37 11.08 -19.23
C ASP A 75 -4.24 9.55 -19.30
N ARG A 76 -4.83 8.82 -18.34
CA ARG A 76 -4.72 7.36 -18.18
C ARG A 76 -6.08 6.67 -17.97
N LEU A 77 -7.13 7.21 -18.61
CA LEU A 77 -8.50 6.65 -18.53
C LEU A 77 -8.63 5.30 -19.26
N ASP A 78 -7.65 4.94 -20.08
CA ASP A 78 -7.54 3.66 -20.78
C ASP A 78 -6.99 2.52 -19.89
N ASP A 79 -6.37 2.85 -18.76
CA ASP A 79 -5.80 1.89 -17.82
C ASP A 79 -6.89 1.24 -16.94
N ALA A 80 -6.85 -0.09 -16.82
CA ALA A 80 -7.84 -0.86 -16.07
C ALA A 80 -7.81 -0.61 -14.55
N ILE A 81 -6.61 -0.43 -13.97
CA ILE A 81 -6.40 -0.13 -12.54
C ILE A 81 -6.98 1.26 -12.24
N ILE A 82 -6.72 2.23 -13.12
CA ILE A 82 -7.19 3.61 -12.96
C ILE A 82 -8.71 3.70 -13.11
N ARG A 83 -9.29 3.06 -14.13
CA ARG A 83 -10.75 3.00 -14.28
C ARG A 83 -11.44 2.41 -13.05
N LYS A 84 -10.91 1.31 -12.52
CA LYS A 84 -11.45 0.69 -11.31
C LYS A 84 -11.38 1.66 -10.12
N PHE A 85 -10.23 2.30 -9.91
CA PHE A 85 -10.05 3.28 -8.84
C PHE A 85 -11.06 4.44 -8.91
N ILE A 86 -11.30 4.98 -10.11
CA ILE A 86 -12.28 6.05 -10.34
C ILE A 86 -13.69 5.60 -9.95
N ILE A 87 -14.09 4.40 -10.38
CA ILE A 87 -15.41 3.82 -10.11
C ILE A 87 -15.57 3.56 -8.60
N ASP A 88 -14.59 2.91 -7.98
CA ASP A 88 -14.62 2.52 -6.56
C ASP A 88 -14.76 3.74 -5.64
N LEU A 89 -14.12 4.86 -5.98
CA LEU A 89 -14.17 6.11 -5.21
C LEU A 89 -15.24 7.10 -5.69
N ASN A 90 -15.98 6.78 -6.75
CA ASN A 90 -16.97 7.65 -7.38
C ASN A 90 -16.41 9.05 -7.67
N ILE A 91 -15.20 9.11 -8.25
CA ILE A 91 -14.53 10.39 -8.56
C ILE A 91 -15.23 11.01 -9.77
N PRO A 92 -15.71 12.26 -9.66
CA PRO A 92 -16.38 12.92 -10.78
C PRO A 92 -15.36 13.39 -11.83
N ALA A 93 -15.77 13.43 -13.10
CA ALA A 93 -14.87 13.65 -14.23
C ALA A 93 -14.19 15.02 -14.21
N GLU A 94 -14.87 16.04 -13.71
CA GLU A 94 -14.34 17.39 -13.50
C GLU A 94 -13.15 17.43 -12.53
N ASP A 95 -13.00 16.42 -11.67
CA ASP A 95 -11.93 16.37 -10.69
C ASP A 95 -10.72 15.57 -11.15
N TYR A 96 -10.76 14.89 -12.31
CA TYR A 96 -9.67 14.02 -12.77
C TYR A 96 -8.33 14.73 -12.87
N SER A 97 -8.32 16.01 -13.25
CA SER A 97 -7.09 16.80 -13.35
C SER A 97 -6.42 17.10 -12.01
N LYS A 98 -7.13 16.88 -10.89
CA LYS A 98 -6.62 17.11 -9.52
C LYS A 98 -5.79 15.94 -9.01
N TYR A 99 -5.92 14.76 -9.63
CA TYR A 99 -5.27 13.51 -9.22
C TYR A 99 -4.08 13.18 -10.11
N TYR A 100 -2.98 12.81 -9.47
CA TYR A 100 -1.72 12.48 -10.12
C TYR A 100 -1.29 11.08 -9.70
N ILE A 101 -1.09 10.22 -10.70
CA ILE A 101 -0.61 8.85 -10.57
C ILE A 101 0.91 8.90 -10.42
N LEU A 102 1.44 8.24 -9.39
CA LEU A 102 2.87 8.18 -9.12
C LEU A 102 3.41 6.80 -9.50
N TYR A 103 4.06 6.71 -10.66
CA TYR A 103 4.83 5.52 -11.01
C TYR A 103 6.15 5.48 -10.22
N ASP A 104 6.86 4.36 -10.24
CA ASP A 104 8.12 4.21 -9.48
C ASP A 104 9.16 5.27 -9.87
N GLU A 105 9.20 5.67 -11.13
CA GLU A 105 10.05 6.77 -11.61
C GLU A 105 9.68 8.11 -10.98
N ASP A 106 8.39 8.34 -10.75
CA ASP A 106 7.88 9.57 -10.15
C ASP A 106 8.16 9.60 -8.64
N LEU A 107 8.03 8.46 -7.96
CA LEU A 107 8.46 8.32 -6.55
C LEU A 107 9.96 8.62 -6.41
N LYS A 108 10.77 8.14 -7.36
CA LYS A 108 12.20 8.46 -7.40
C LYS A 108 12.47 9.95 -7.68
N LYS A 109 11.70 10.59 -8.57
CA LYS A 109 11.78 12.06 -8.81
C LYS A 109 11.38 12.87 -7.57
N LEU A 110 10.53 12.31 -6.71
CA LEU A 110 10.19 12.87 -5.40
C LEU A 110 11.24 12.56 -4.33
N GLU A 111 12.39 11.96 -4.69
CA GLU A 111 13.46 11.57 -3.77
C GLU A 111 13.00 10.58 -2.69
N LEU A 112 11.98 9.76 -3.01
CA LEU A 112 11.46 8.73 -2.13
C LEU A 112 12.02 7.37 -2.52
N GLU A 113 12.63 6.68 -1.55
CA GLU A 113 13.07 5.28 -1.69
C GLU A 113 11.89 4.29 -1.51
N ILE A 114 10.80 4.55 -2.22
CA ILE A 114 9.54 3.80 -2.16
C ILE A 114 9.28 3.20 -3.54
N LYS A 115 8.67 2.02 -3.56
CA LYS A 115 8.11 1.43 -4.79
C LYS A 115 6.62 1.22 -4.64
N ASN A 116 5.92 1.25 -5.76
CA ASN A 116 4.53 0.83 -5.80
C ASN A 116 4.41 -0.65 -5.40
N LEU A 117 3.31 -0.98 -4.73
CA LEU A 117 2.97 -2.37 -4.41
C LEU A 117 2.51 -3.09 -5.67
N ASP A 118 2.67 -4.42 -5.72
CA ASP A 118 2.21 -5.23 -6.84
C ASP A 118 0.74 -4.95 -7.18
N ASN A 119 0.48 -4.65 -8.46
CA ASN A 119 -0.85 -4.31 -8.99
C ASN A 119 -1.54 -3.14 -8.27
N SER A 120 -0.77 -2.21 -7.72
CA SER A 120 -1.29 -1.04 -7.03
C SER A 120 -0.43 0.17 -7.32
N LEU A 121 -1.05 1.35 -7.39
CA LEU A 121 -0.37 2.61 -7.62
C LEU A 121 -0.72 3.58 -6.49
N TYR A 122 0.24 4.40 -6.10
CA TYR A 122 -0.02 5.57 -5.30
C TYR A 122 -0.55 6.70 -6.18
N ILE A 123 -1.58 7.40 -5.69
CA ILE A 123 -2.17 8.56 -6.34
C ILE A 123 -2.21 9.70 -5.34
N VAL A 124 -1.82 10.90 -5.75
CA VAL A 124 -1.90 12.09 -4.91
C VAL A 124 -2.87 13.10 -5.51
N ASN A 125 -3.72 13.67 -4.66
CA ASN A 125 -4.48 14.85 -5.00
C ASN A 125 -3.73 16.07 -4.47
N TYR A 126 -3.03 16.81 -5.33
CA TYR A 126 -2.17 17.91 -4.90
C TYR A 126 -2.93 19.11 -4.33
N ASP A 127 -4.23 19.26 -4.60
CA ASP A 127 -5.03 20.36 -4.07
C ASP A 127 -5.40 20.13 -2.61
N SER A 128 -5.78 18.90 -2.25
CA SER A 128 -6.07 18.50 -0.86
C SER A 128 -4.85 18.00 -0.08
N GLY A 129 -3.81 17.53 -0.78
CA GLY A 129 -2.69 16.80 -0.21
C GLY A 129 -3.05 15.39 0.26
N GLU A 130 -4.21 14.86 -0.13
CA GLU A 130 -4.61 13.48 0.19
C GLU A 130 -3.85 12.48 -0.71
N VAL A 131 -3.46 11.35 -0.11
CA VAL A 131 -2.78 10.25 -0.81
C VAL A 131 -3.68 9.04 -0.81
N TYR A 132 -3.73 8.37 -1.96
CA TYR A 132 -4.58 7.23 -2.24
C TYR A 132 -3.74 6.05 -2.70
N ILE A 133 -4.29 4.85 -2.53
CA ILE A 133 -3.77 3.62 -3.12
C ILE A 133 -4.85 3.00 -4.01
N THR A 134 -4.51 2.57 -5.23
CA THR A 134 -5.52 2.04 -6.17
C THR A 134 -6.07 0.68 -5.77
N ASN A 135 -5.27 -0.14 -5.08
CA ASN A 135 -5.73 -1.38 -4.47
C ASN A 135 -5.94 -1.16 -2.96
N PRO A 136 -7.17 -1.30 -2.42
CA PRO A 136 -7.47 -0.90 -1.06
C PRO A 136 -6.64 -1.67 -0.04
N TYR A 137 -6.02 -0.92 0.86
CA TYR A 137 -5.29 -1.46 1.98
C TYR A 137 -6.23 -1.64 3.17
N LYS A 138 -6.49 -2.90 3.57
CA LYS A 138 -7.49 -3.24 4.62
C LYS A 138 -8.88 -2.62 4.34
N GLY A 139 -9.29 -2.59 3.05
CA GLY A 139 -10.57 -2.02 2.63
C GLY A 139 -10.62 -0.49 2.61
N LYS A 140 -9.50 0.19 2.84
CA LYS A 140 -9.38 1.65 2.85
C LYS A 140 -8.51 2.09 1.68
N TYR A 141 -8.88 3.18 1.03
CA TYR A 141 -8.16 3.71 -0.13
C TYR A 141 -7.34 4.95 0.23
N ARG A 142 -7.80 5.72 1.21
CA ARG A 142 -7.25 7.04 1.54
C ARG A 142 -6.30 6.96 2.72
N LEU A 143 -5.22 7.74 2.70
CA LEU A 143 -4.34 7.86 3.85
C LEU A 143 -5.12 8.35 5.08
N SER A 144 -6.01 9.33 4.94
CA SER A 144 -6.86 9.80 6.04
C SER A 144 -7.80 8.75 6.63
N GLU A 145 -8.07 7.65 5.91
CA GLU A 145 -8.80 6.50 6.45
C GLU A 145 -7.85 5.55 7.17
N ILE A 146 -6.65 5.34 6.64
CA ILE A 146 -5.64 4.40 7.14
C ILE A 146 -4.91 4.93 8.39
N ASP A 147 -4.73 6.25 8.48
CA ASP A 147 -4.00 6.94 9.55
C ASP A 147 -4.81 7.10 10.85
N LYS A 148 -6.10 6.76 10.81
CA LYS A 148 -7.02 6.68 11.96
C LYS A 148 -6.91 5.33 12.67
#